data_AF-A0A934YPB1-F1
#
_entry.id   AF-A0A934YPB1-F1
#
_cell.length_a   1.000
_cell.length_b   1.000
_cell.length_c   1.000
_cell.angle_alpha   90.00
_cell.angle_beta   90.00
_cell.angle_gamma   90.00
#
_symmetry.space_group_name_H-M   'P 1'
#
loop_
_entity.id
_entity.type
_entity.pdbx_description
1 polymer ?
#
loop_
_entity_poly.entity_id
_entity_poly.type
_entity_poly.pdbx_seq_one_letter_code
_entity_poly.pdbx_strand_id
1 'polypeptide(L)'
;MVASAAAPMPHPTLTAPTLTPDAKDALRRTIRALRERLAVDLRAEAESAYGLSRTDASGLPEAARERRARLLAHVDERVRCAPAAELKKSRAAVRERVLARFVLEAAHTLVNRLVLLRHMEALSVGKPRAQRLLPIDVVTKGWQSPGYRAWREHAAELCEDARGASDGTEGYAALLALVFHELARDLPGLYGDVGLTRLFPIPPATLRAVVEALNEPALDSAWTDDTTWGGSTSTGTIRTARRWT
;
A
#
# COMPACT_ATOMS: atom_id res chain seq x y z
N MET A 1 36.90 57.97 -7.02
CA MET A 1 35.97 57.04 -6.34
C MET A 1 35.60 55.93 -7.31
N VAL A 2 36.25 54.77 -7.21
CA VAL A 2 35.92 53.59 -8.03
C VAL A 2 35.09 52.66 -7.15
N ALA A 3 33.83 52.43 -7.54
CA ALA A 3 32.91 51.54 -6.84
C ALA A 3 33.29 50.08 -7.15
N SER A 4 33.63 49.33 -6.10
CA SER A 4 33.90 47.89 -6.16
C SER A 4 32.59 47.13 -6.34
N ALA A 5 32.43 46.44 -7.47
CA ALA A 5 31.32 45.54 -7.72
C ALA A 5 31.58 44.22 -6.99
N ALA A 6 30.82 43.95 -5.92
CA ALA A 6 30.86 42.67 -5.22
C ALA A 6 30.34 41.56 -6.13
N ALA A 7 31.15 40.51 -6.33
CA ALA A 7 30.77 39.33 -7.09
C ALA A 7 29.59 38.60 -6.42
N PRO A 8 28.62 38.07 -7.21
CA PRO A 8 27.52 37.29 -6.66
C PRO A 8 28.05 35.99 -6.04
N MET A 9 27.70 35.77 -4.77
CA MET A 9 27.98 34.54 -4.03
C MET A 9 27.35 33.35 -4.75
N PRO A 10 28.07 32.24 -4.96
CA PRO A 10 27.49 31.04 -5.55
C PRO A 10 26.40 30.50 -4.62
N HIS A 11 25.16 30.45 -5.10
CA HIS A 11 24.10 29.72 -4.43
C HIS A 11 24.52 28.26 -4.32
N PRO A 12 24.39 27.62 -3.14
CA PRO A 12 24.63 26.19 -3.04
C PRO A 12 23.62 25.48 -3.94
N THR A 13 24.10 24.91 -5.04
CA THR A 13 23.36 23.92 -5.82
C THR A 13 23.06 22.77 -4.88
N LEU A 14 21.84 22.73 -4.36
CA LEU A 14 21.27 21.53 -3.74
C LEU A 14 21.18 20.48 -4.84
N THR A 15 22.23 19.66 -4.96
CA THR A 15 22.20 18.46 -5.78
C THR A 15 21.12 17.56 -5.20
N ALA A 16 19.91 17.61 -5.76
CA ALA A 16 18.84 16.72 -5.36
C ALA A 16 19.32 15.27 -5.54
N PRO A 17 19.13 14.38 -4.56
CA PRO A 17 19.49 12.98 -4.69
C PRO A 17 18.76 12.41 -5.91
N THR A 18 19.52 12.07 -6.94
CA THR A 18 18.97 11.58 -8.20
C THR A 18 18.69 10.09 -8.05
N LEU A 19 17.47 9.64 -8.38
CA LEU A 19 17.14 8.22 -8.46
C LEU A 19 18.16 7.49 -9.32
N THR A 20 18.88 6.55 -8.72
CA THR A 20 19.80 5.70 -9.48
C THR A 20 18.98 4.70 -10.30
N PRO A 21 19.40 4.38 -11.54
CA PRO A 21 18.76 3.33 -12.34
C PRO A 21 18.63 2.01 -11.56
N ASP A 22 19.66 1.68 -10.77
CA ASP A 22 19.68 0.48 -9.93
C ASP A 22 18.59 0.47 -8.86
N ALA A 23 18.36 1.61 -8.19
CA ALA A 23 17.32 1.73 -7.16
C ALA A 23 15.91 1.71 -7.77
N LYS A 24 15.73 2.31 -8.96
CA LYS A 24 14.47 2.23 -9.72
C LYS A 24 14.16 0.78 -10.10
N ASP A 25 15.14 0.06 -10.61
CA ASP A 25 15.00 -1.34 -10.99
C ASP A 25 14.80 -2.24 -9.77
N ALA A 26 15.49 -1.96 -8.65
CA ALA A 26 15.26 -2.64 -7.39
C ALA A 26 13.82 -2.42 -6.89
N LEU A 27 13.34 -1.18 -6.85
CA LEU A 27 11.97 -0.86 -6.44
C LEU A 27 10.93 -1.58 -7.32
N ARG A 28 11.10 -1.55 -8.65
CA ARG A 28 10.22 -2.25 -9.59
C ARG A 28 10.19 -3.76 -9.32
N ARG A 29 11.36 -4.39 -9.11
CA ARG A 29 11.45 -5.82 -8.79
C ARG A 29 10.78 -6.13 -7.45
N THR A 30 11.05 -5.33 -6.43
CA THR A 30 10.44 -5.48 -5.09
C THR A 30 8.93 -5.37 -5.17
N ILE A 31 8.37 -4.33 -5.81
CA ILE A 31 6.92 -4.14 -5.96
C ILE A 31 6.28 -5.34 -6.67
N ARG A 32 6.92 -5.85 -7.74
CA ARG A 32 6.40 -7.02 -8.46
C ARG A 32 6.38 -8.26 -7.56
N ALA A 33 7.50 -8.56 -6.90
CA ALA A 33 7.61 -9.71 -6.00
C ALA A 33 6.61 -9.62 -4.83
N LEU A 34 6.43 -8.43 -4.25
CA LEU A 34 5.48 -8.21 -3.17
C LEU A 34 4.03 -8.44 -3.62
N ARG A 35 3.65 -7.98 -4.81
CA ARG A 35 2.30 -8.20 -5.36
C ARG A 35 2.02 -9.69 -5.59
N GLU A 36 2.98 -10.41 -6.16
CA GLU A 36 2.86 -11.86 -6.40
C GLU A 36 2.74 -12.64 -5.09
N ARG A 37 3.62 -12.36 -4.12
CA ARG A 37 3.57 -12.97 -2.77
C ARG A 37 2.27 -12.65 -2.05
N LEU A 38 1.88 -11.38 -1.98
CA LEU A 38 0.64 -10.97 -1.31
C LEU A 38 -0.58 -11.64 -1.92
N ALA A 39 -0.65 -11.79 -3.24
CA ALA A 39 -1.79 -12.47 -3.85
C ALA A 39 -1.90 -13.94 -3.40
N VAL A 40 -0.79 -14.64 -3.26
CA VAL A 40 -0.76 -16.01 -2.73
C VAL A 40 -1.18 -16.04 -1.26
N ASP A 41 -0.54 -15.21 -0.44
CA ASP A 41 -0.75 -15.19 1.02
C ASP A 41 -2.18 -14.75 1.38
N LEU A 42 -2.73 -13.73 0.71
CA LEU A 42 -4.11 -13.26 0.93
C LEU A 42 -5.14 -14.30 0.49
N ARG A 43 -4.87 -15.07 -0.58
CA ARG A 43 -5.77 -16.16 -1.01
C ARG A 43 -5.80 -17.29 0.02
N ALA A 44 -4.64 -17.66 0.56
CA ALA A 44 -4.51 -18.68 1.59
C ALA A 44 -5.17 -18.24 2.90
N GLU A 45 -4.96 -16.99 3.31
CA GLU A 45 -5.58 -16.45 4.52
C GLU A 45 -7.09 -16.32 4.38
N ALA A 46 -7.60 -15.88 3.22
CA ALA A 46 -9.04 -15.85 2.98
C ALA A 46 -9.64 -17.26 2.99
N GLU A 47 -8.92 -18.29 2.51
CA GLU A 47 -9.35 -19.68 2.66
C GLU A 47 -9.41 -20.11 4.12
N SER A 48 -8.35 -19.83 4.89
CA SER A 48 -8.24 -20.19 6.31
C SER A 48 -9.32 -19.50 7.14
N ALA A 49 -9.47 -18.18 6.98
CA ALA A 49 -10.38 -17.36 7.76
C ALA A 49 -11.86 -17.58 7.41
N TYR A 50 -12.17 -17.92 6.16
CA TYR A 50 -13.55 -17.99 5.67
C TYR A 50 -14.00 -19.35 5.14
N GLY A 51 -13.10 -20.33 4.99
CA GLY A 51 -13.41 -21.62 4.38
C GLY A 51 -14.09 -21.47 3.01
N LEU A 52 -13.48 -20.74 2.07
CA LEU A 52 -14.11 -20.39 0.79
C LEU A 52 -14.43 -21.61 -0.10
N SER A 53 -13.74 -22.72 0.14
CA SER A 53 -13.96 -24.01 -0.53
C SER A 53 -15.01 -24.88 0.17
N ARG A 54 -15.38 -24.56 1.41
CA ARG A 54 -16.42 -25.27 2.16
C ARG A 54 -17.80 -24.86 1.66
N THR A 55 -18.72 -25.81 1.63
CA THR A 55 -20.12 -25.58 1.25
C THR A 55 -20.87 -24.81 2.33
N ASP A 56 -20.61 -25.13 3.61
CA ASP A 56 -21.19 -24.45 4.76
C ASP A 56 -20.20 -23.50 5.45
N ALA A 57 -20.74 -22.65 6.31
CA ALA A 57 -19.97 -21.73 7.16
C ALA A 57 -20.05 -22.15 8.65
N SER A 58 -20.34 -23.43 8.92
CA SER A 58 -20.51 -23.96 10.27
C SER A 58 -19.18 -23.90 11.02
N GLY A 59 -19.21 -23.41 12.27
CA GLY A 59 -18.02 -23.23 13.11
C GLY A 59 -17.24 -21.93 12.87
N LEU A 60 -17.64 -21.08 11.91
CA LEU A 60 -17.03 -19.76 11.76
C LEU A 60 -17.64 -18.73 12.74
N PRO A 61 -16.81 -17.85 13.32
CA PRO A 61 -17.30 -16.68 14.06
C PRO A 61 -18.24 -15.84 13.21
N GLU A 62 -19.20 -15.15 13.84
CA GLU A 62 -20.22 -14.35 13.15
C GLU A 62 -19.62 -13.32 12.19
N ALA A 63 -18.62 -12.55 12.64
CA ALA A 63 -17.93 -11.57 11.79
C ALA A 63 -17.29 -12.21 10.55
N ALA A 64 -16.73 -13.42 10.67
CA ALA A 64 -16.16 -14.17 9.54
C ALA A 64 -17.26 -14.66 8.59
N ARG A 65 -18.40 -15.13 9.13
CA ARG A 65 -19.56 -15.53 8.32
C ARG A 65 -20.12 -14.37 7.50
N GLU A 66 -20.26 -13.19 8.09
CA GLU A 66 -20.72 -12.00 7.36
C GLU A 66 -19.75 -11.58 6.25
N ARG A 67 -18.45 -11.49 6.55
CA ARG A 67 -17.43 -11.13 5.56
C ARG A 67 -17.38 -12.14 4.41
N ARG A 68 -17.45 -13.44 4.73
CA ARG A 68 -17.57 -14.52 3.75
C ARG A 68 -18.79 -14.32 2.86
N ALA A 69 -19.97 -14.10 3.44
CA ALA A 69 -21.20 -13.91 2.68
C ALA A 69 -21.11 -12.71 1.73
N ARG A 70 -20.59 -11.58 2.20
CA ARG A 70 -20.36 -10.39 1.38
C ARG A 70 -19.40 -10.66 0.21
N LEU A 71 -18.27 -11.34 0.48
CA LEU A 71 -17.30 -11.69 -0.55
C LEU A 71 -17.91 -12.61 -1.60
N LEU A 72 -18.55 -13.70 -1.17
CA LEU A 72 -19.12 -14.69 -2.07
C LEU A 72 -20.27 -14.13 -2.91
N ALA A 73 -21.11 -13.26 -2.34
CA ALA A 73 -22.18 -12.60 -3.08
C ALA A 73 -21.63 -11.79 -4.29
N HIS A 74 -20.52 -11.06 -4.09
CA HIS A 74 -19.90 -10.32 -5.17
C HIS A 74 -19.17 -11.23 -6.18
N VAL A 75 -18.55 -12.31 -5.71
CA VAL A 75 -17.96 -13.32 -6.61
C VAL A 75 -19.04 -13.93 -7.49
N ASP A 76 -20.16 -14.35 -6.91
CA ASP A 76 -21.28 -14.95 -7.63
C ASP A 76 -21.90 -13.96 -8.61
N GLU A 77 -22.01 -12.68 -8.25
CA GLU A 77 -22.43 -11.61 -9.16
C GLU A 77 -21.52 -11.51 -10.39
N ARG A 78 -20.20 -11.45 -10.19
CA ARG A 78 -19.24 -11.39 -11.30
C ARG A 78 -19.26 -12.66 -12.16
N VAL A 79 -19.47 -13.83 -11.56
CA VAL A 79 -19.64 -15.09 -12.29
C VAL A 79 -20.91 -15.08 -13.12
N ARG A 80 -22.02 -14.49 -12.63
CA ARG A 80 -23.25 -14.33 -13.43
C ARG A 80 -23.07 -13.48 -14.67
N CYS A 81 -22.20 -12.47 -14.61
CA CYS A 81 -21.87 -11.62 -15.76
C CYS A 81 -20.90 -12.26 -16.77
N ALA A 82 -20.37 -13.46 -16.51
CA ALA A 82 -19.41 -14.11 -17.39
C ALA A 82 -20.09 -14.68 -18.66
N PRO A 83 -19.37 -14.81 -19.79
CA PRO A 83 -19.94 -15.36 -21.02
C PRO A 83 -20.52 -16.77 -20.80
N ALA A 84 -21.74 -17.02 -21.32
CA ALA A 84 -22.42 -18.29 -21.14
C ALA A 84 -21.60 -19.50 -21.65
N ALA A 85 -20.80 -19.31 -22.70
CA ALA A 85 -19.90 -20.34 -23.22
C ALA A 85 -18.82 -20.74 -22.21
N GLU A 86 -18.28 -19.81 -21.42
CA GLU A 86 -17.30 -20.12 -20.38
C GLU A 86 -17.95 -20.82 -19.18
N LEU A 87 -19.15 -20.37 -18.79
CA LEU A 87 -19.91 -20.98 -17.70
C LEU A 87 -20.27 -22.44 -17.98
N LYS A 88 -20.64 -22.77 -19.24
CA LYS A 88 -20.89 -24.14 -19.68
C LYS A 88 -19.64 -25.03 -19.62
N LYS A 89 -18.46 -24.46 -19.92
CA LYS A 89 -17.19 -25.20 -19.82
C LYS A 89 -16.83 -25.50 -18.39
N SER A 90 -16.82 -24.48 -17.52
CA SER A 90 -16.58 -24.66 -16.09
C SER A 90 -16.93 -23.39 -15.30
N ARG A 91 -18.08 -23.41 -14.64
CA ARG A 91 -18.46 -22.36 -13.68
C ARG A 91 -17.45 -22.24 -12.53
N ALA A 92 -16.89 -23.35 -12.07
CA ALA A 92 -15.90 -23.38 -11.00
C ALA A 92 -14.60 -22.65 -11.40
N ALA A 93 -14.09 -22.88 -12.62
CA ALA A 93 -12.89 -22.20 -13.10
C ALA A 93 -13.13 -20.69 -13.29
N VAL A 94 -14.31 -20.30 -13.77
CA VAL A 94 -14.70 -18.87 -13.84
C VAL A 94 -14.72 -18.26 -12.44
N ARG A 95 -15.32 -18.95 -11.46
CA ARG A 95 -15.38 -18.51 -10.07
C ARG A 95 -13.99 -18.31 -9.45
N GLU A 96 -13.09 -19.27 -9.62
CA GLU A 96 -11.73 -19.16 -9.08
C GLU A 96 -10.97 -18.00 -9.72
N ARG A 97 -11.10 -17.79 -11.03
CA ARG A 97 -10.48 -16.65 -11.73
C ARG A 97 -11.03 -15.30 -11.27
N VAL A 98 -12.33 -15.21 -11.01
CA VAL A 98 -12.96 -14.01 -10.44
C VAL A 98 -12.41 -13.74 -9.03
N LEU A 99 -12.34 -14.77 -8.19
CA LEU A 99 -11.77 -14.65 -6.84
C LEU A 99 -10.30 -14.22 -6.88
N ALA A 100 -9.50 -14.85 -7.74
CA ALA A 100 -8.09 -14.49 -7.94
C ALA A 100 -7.91 -13.04 -8.37
N ARG A 101 -8.82 -12.49 -9.19
CA ARG A 101 -8.80 -11.07 -9.57
C ARG A 101 -9.03 -10.15 -8.38
N PHE A 102 -9.99 -10.45 -7.51
CA PHE A 102 -10.23 -9.65 -6.30
C PHE A 102 -9.06 -9.71 -5.32
N VAL A 103 -8.45 -10.89 -5.17
CA VAL A 103 -7.24 -11.05 -4.35
C VAL A 103 -6.09 -10.22 -4.92
N LEU A 104 -5.88 -10.26 -6.25
CA LEU A 104 -4.85 -9.47 -6.91
C LEU A 104 -5.08 -7.96 -6.73
N GLU A 105 -6.34 -7.51 -6.83
CA GLU A 105 -6.71 -6.11 -6.57
C GLU A 105 -6.39 -5.69 -5.12
N ALA A 106 -6.67 -6.55 -4.14
CA ALA A 106 -6.32 -6.31 -2.74
C ALA A 106 -4.80 -6.23 -2.52
N ALA A 107 -4.03 -7.18 -3.07
CA ALA A 107 -2.58 -7.17 -3.01
C ALA A 107 -1.99 -5.90 -3.63
N HIS A 108 -2.44 -5.53 -4.83
CA HIS A 108 -1.97 -4.32 -5.52
C HIS A 108 -2.31 -3.06 -4.74
N THR A 109 -3.52 -2.96 -4.21
CA THR A 109 -3.98 -1.81 -3.44
C THR A 109 -3.15 -1.61 -2.18
N LEU A 110 -2.89 -2.69 -1.43
CA LEU A 110 -2.06 -2.63 -0.22
C LEU A 110 -0.63 -2.16 -0.54
N VAL A 111 0.01 -2.77 -1.54
CA VAL A 111 1.38 -2.38 -1.95
C VAL A 111 1.41 -0.93 -2.37
N ASN A 112 0.47 -0.48 -3.20
CA ASN A 112 0.44 0.91 -3.67
C ASN A 112 0.31 1.89 -2.51
N ARG A 113 -0.58 1.61 -1.54
CA ARG A 113 -0.77 2.46 -0.36
C ARG A 113 0.47 2.55 0.52
N LEU A 114 1.14 1.43 0.75
CA LEU A 114 2.37 1.39 1.55
C LEU A 114 3.54 2.07 0.83
N VAL A 115 3.67 1.88 -0.49
CA VAL A 115 4.68 2.57 -1.30
C VAL A 115 4.47 4.08 -1.28
N LEU A 116 3.23 4.56 -1.45
CA LEU A 116 2.92 5.99 -1.39
C LEU A 116 3.13 6.55 0.02
N LEU A 117 2.75 5.80 1.06
CA LEU A 117 2.98 6.19 2.45
C LEU A 117 4.49 6.34 2.72
N ARG A 118 5.31 5.39 2.24
CA ARG A 118 6.77 5.44 2.36
C ARG A 118 7.39 6.64 1.64
N HIS A 119 6.88 7.02 0.45
CA HIS A 119 7.29 8.23 -0.26
C HIS A 119 6.91 9.50 0.53
N MET A 120 5.69 9.58 1.07
CA MET A 120 5.26 10.73 1.87
C MET A 120 6.12 10.94 3.11
N GLU A 121 6.51 9.85 3.79
CA GLU A 121 7.45 9.88 4.91
C GLU A 121 8.84 10.39 4.48
N ALA A 122 9.37 9.87 3.36
CA ALA A 122 10.67 10.30 2.83
C ALA A 122 10.70 11.77 2.43
N LEU A 123 9.64 12.26 1.76
CA LEU A 123 9.48 13.67 1.41
C LEU A 123 9.28 14.57 2.63
N SER A 124 9.05 14.00 3.81
CA SER A 124 8.90 14.72 5.08
C SER A 124 10.19 14.77 5.90
N VAL A 125 11.27 14.13 5.44
CA VAL A 125 12.59 14.14 6.12
C VAL A 125 13.19 15.55 6.10
N GLY A 126 13.71 15.99 7.25
CA GLY A 126 14.35 17.31 7.40
C GLY A 126 13.39 18.50 7.39
N LYS A 127 12.08 18.28 7.16
CA LYS A 127 11.07 19.34 7.18
C LYS A 127 10.60 19.62 8.61
N PRO A 128 10.35 20.90 8.97
CA PRO A 128 9.66 21.24 10.21
C PRO A 128 8.30 20.53 10.30
N ARG A 129 7.83 20.20 11.51
CA ARG A 129 6.58 19.45 11.73
C ARG A 129 5.38 20.04 10.97
N ALA A 130 5.28 21.37 10.88
CA ALA A 130 4.21 22.07 10.18
C ALA A 130 4.21 21.87 8.65
N GLN A 131 5.31 21.39 8.06
CA GLN A 131 5.50 21.18 6.63
C GLN A 131 5.63 19.69 6.26
N ARG A 132 5.49 18.78 7.23
CA ARG A 132 5.51 17.35 6.97
C ARG A 132 4.18 16.91 6.40
N LEU A 133 4.22 15.97 5.45
CA LEU A 133 3.02 15.34 4.90
C LEU A 133 2.38 14.37 5.91
N LEU A 134 3.18 13.88 6.87
CA LEU A 134 2.75 12.99 7.94
C LEU A 134 3.33 13.45 9.27
N PRO A 135 2.58 13.35 10.38
CA PRO A 135 3.05 13.81 11.69
C PRO A 135 4.12 12.90 12.29
N ILE A 136 4.18 11.63 11.90
CA ILE A 136 5.11 10.62 12.40
C ILE A 136 5.31 9.52 11.33
N ASP A 137 6.50 8.91 11.32
CA ASP A 137 6.80 7.82 10.38
C ASP A 137 6.27 6.50 10.94
N VAL A 138 5.56 5.77 10.11
CA VAL A 138 4.88 4.52 10.43
C VAL A 138 5.53 3.36 9.67
N VAL A 139 5.90 3.54 8.39
CA VAL A 139 6.50 2.49 7.56
C VAL A 139 8.03 2.53 7.62
N THR A 140 8.64 3.71 7.66
CA THR A 140 10.09 3.89 7.69
C THR A 140 10.67 3.30 8.97
N LYS A 141 11.72 2.47 8.85
CA LYS A 141 12.28 1.61 9.92
C LYS A 141 11.36 0.45 10.37
N GLY A 142 10.27 0.20 9.67
CA GLY A 142 9.38 -0.94 9.87
C GLY A 142 8.87 -1.07 11.30
N TRP A 143 9.16 -2.20 11.94
CA TRP A 143 8.77 -2.51 13.33
C TRP A 143 9.49 -1.66 14.39
N GLN A 144 10.46 -0.85 13.98
CA GLN A 144 11.13 0.14 14.82
C GLN A 144 10.72 1.57 14.42
N SER A 145 9.66 1.73 13.62
CA SER A 145 9.17 3.06 13.27
C SER A 145 8.72 3.81 14.53
N PRO A 146 8.98 5.13 14.61
CA PRO A 146 8.54 5.92 15.75
C PRO A 146 7.02 5.83 15.97
N GLY A 147 6.23 5.80 14.88
CA GLY A 147 4.77 5.72 14.93
C GLY A 147 4.28 4.39 15.49
N TYR A 148 4.86 3.28 15.04
CA TYR A 148 4.51 1.96 15.58
C TYR A 148 4.92 1.79 17.04
N ARG A 149 6.11 2.28 17.43
CA ARG A 149 6.54 2.22 18.84
C ARG A 149 5.63 3.05 19.75
N ALA A 150 5.32 4.29 19.35
CA ALA A 150 4.39 5.15 20.09
C ALA A 150 2.99 4.54 20.17
N TRP A 151 2.52 3.90 19.10
CA TRP A 151 1.25 3.18 19.09
C TRP A 151 1.24 2.05 20.13
N ARG A 152 2.24 1.17 20.13
CA ARG A 152 2.32 0.10 21.13
C ARG A 152 2.43 0.61 22.55
N GLU A 153 3.12 1.73 22.76
CA GLU A 153 3.30 2.31 24.09
C GLU A 153 2.03 2.96 24.63
N HIS A 154 1.27 3.67 23.79
CA HIS A 154 0.14 4.49 24.22
C HIS A 154 -1.23 3.88 23.94
N ALA A 155 -1.31 2.89 23.05
CA ALA A 155 -2.54 2.24 22.61
C ALA A 155 -2.46 0.71 22.78
N ALA A 156 -1.71 0.23 23.78
CA ALA A 156 -1.55 -1.20 24.06
C ALA A 156 -2.90 -1.95 24.17
N GLU A 157 -3.91 -1.32 24.79
CA GLU A 157 -5.27 -1.88 24.91
C GLU A 157 -5.98 -2.05 23.55
N LEU A 158 -5.54 -1.35 22.51
CA LEU A 158 -6.05 -1.47 21.14
C LEU A 158 -5.24 -2.46 20.29
N CYS A 159 -4.14 -3.01 20.82
CA CYS A 159 -3.30 -4.00 20.15
C CYS A 159 -3.80 -5.45 20.37
N GLU A 160 -4.77 -5.64 21.26
CA GLU A 160 -5.38 -6.92 21.59
C GLU A 160 -6.87 -6.93 21.22
N ASP A 161 -7.40 -8.09 20.83
CA ASP A 161 -8.85 -8.26 20.68
C ASP A 161 -9.55 -8.27 22.04
N ALA A 162 -10.88 -8.26 22.05
CA ALA A 162 -11.68 -8.24 23.29
C ALA A 162 -11.44 -9.46 24.22
N ARG A 163 -10.67 -10.46 23.79
CA ARG A 163 -10.27 -11.64 24.58
C ARG A 163 -8.79 -11.61 24.97
N GLY A 164 -8.09 -10.50 24.78
CA GLY A 164 -6.66 -10.36 25.05
C GLY A 164 -5.78 -11.06 24.00
N ALA A 165 -6.33 -11.47 22.86
CA ALA A 165 -5.55 -12.12 21.81
C ALA A 165 -4.98 -11.08 20.84
N SER A 166 -3.67 -11.05 20.70
CA SER A 166 -2.98 -10.23 19.70
C SER A 166 -3.38 -10.65 18.28
N ASP A 167 -3.52 -9.67 17.39
CA ASP A 167 -3.71 -9.91 15.95
C ASP A 167 -2.46 -10.48 15.26
N GLY A 168 -1.42 -10.82 16.02
CA GLY A 168 -0.12 -11.30 15.55
C GLY A 168 0.80 -10.19 15.01
N THR A 169 0.27 -8.96 14.88
CA THR A 169 1.02 -7.75 14.50
C THR A 169 1.16 -6.76 15.65
N GLU A 170 0.64 -7.10 16.84
CA GLU A 170 0.62 -6.23 18.02
C GLU A 170 0.02 -4.84 17.67
N GLY A 171 -1.04 -4.84 16.87
CA GLY A 171 -1.78 -3.63 16.47
C GLY A 171 -1.21 -2.85 15.29
N TYR A 172 -0.14 -3.33 14.63
CA TYR A 172 0.39 -2.63 13.44
C TYR A 172 -0.65 -2.60 12.30
N ALA A 173 -1.40 -3.68 12.09
CA ALA A 173 -2.47 -3.69 11.09
C ALA A 173 -3.55 -2.64 11.40
N ALA A 174 -3.93 -2.48 12.67
CA ALA A 174 -4.88 -1.47 13.13
C ALA A 174 -4.34 -0.05 12.94
N LEU A 175 -3.08 0.20 13.27
CA LEU A 175 -2.41 1.48 13.05
C LEU A 175 -2.43 1.87 11.56
N LEU A 176 -2.06 0.94 10.67
CA LEU A 176 -2.10 1.21 9.22
C LEU A 176 -3.51 1.48 8.72
N ALA A 177 -4.52 0.74 9.22
CA ALA A 177 -5.91 1.01 8.88
C ALA A 177 -6.30 2.43 9.29
N LEU A 178 -5.97 2.86 10.51
CA LEU A 178 -6.24 4.21 11.00
C LEU A 178 -5.54 5.28 10.14
N VAL A 179 -4.25 5.11 9.84
CA VAL A 179 -3.50 6.03 8.97
C VAL A 179 -4.14 6.12 7.59
N PHE A 180 -4.54 5.00 6.99
CA PHE A 180 -5.21 5.01 5.70
C PHE A 180 -6.59 5.70 5.78
N HIS A 181 -7.33 5.52 6.88
CA HIS A 181 -8.61 6.21 7.08
C HIS A 181 -8.44 7.72 7.19
N GLU A 182 -7.43 8.20 7.91
CA GLU A 182 -7.12 9.63 7.99
C GLU A 182 -6.70 10.17 6.62
N LEU A 183 -5.79 9.48 5.92
CA LEU A 183 -5.35 9.88 4.58
C LEU A 183 -6.48 9.84 3.55
N ALA A 184 -7.49 9.00 3.71
CA ALA A 184 -8.65 8.94 2.83
C ALA A 184 -9.51 10.20 2.89
N ARG A 185 -9.43 11.00 3.97
CA ARG A 185 -10.17 12.26 4.08
C ARG A 185 -9.68 13.28 3.05
N ASP A 186 -8.36 13.35 2.87
CA ASP A 186 -7.73 14.31 1.96
C ASP A 186 -7.43 13.70 0.58
N LEU A 187 -7.17 12.38 0.53
CA LEU A 187 -6.78 11.63 -0.68
C LEU A 187 -7.71 10.42 -0.90
N PRO A 188 -9.04 10.62 -1.05
CA PRO A 188 -10.00 9.51 -1.14
C PRO A 188 -9.75 8.61 -2.35
N GLY A 189 -9.22 9.14 -3.46
CA GLY A 189 -8.88 8.33 -4.64
C GLY A 189 -7.73 7.35 -4.43
N LEU A 190 -6.86 7.57 -3.43
CA LEU A 190 -5.70 6.72 -3.12
C LEU A 190 -5.96 5.82 -1.91
N TYR A 191 -6.55 6.38 -0.86
CA TYR A 191 -6.72 5.71 0.44
C TYR A 191 -8.16 5.34 0.80
N GLY A 192 -9.15 5.80 0.03
CA GLY A 192 -10.57 5.49 0.24
C GLY A 192 -10.95 4.04 -0.04
N ASP A 193 -12.24 3.74 -0.02
CA ASP A 193 -12.73 2.36 -0.18
C ASP A 193 -12.51 1.88 -1.62
N VAL A 194 -11.80 0.76 -1.78
CA VAL A 194 -11.54 0.14 -3.08
C VAL A 194 -12.13 -1.27 -3.06
N GLY A 195 -13.15 -1.49 -3.90
CA GLY A 195 -13.74 -2.79 -4.16
C GLY A 195 -14.01 -3.61 -2.89
N LEU A 196 -13.47 -4.84 -2.87
CA LEU A 196 -13.60 -5.78 -1.74
C LEU A 196 -12.32 -5.90 -0.92
N THR A 197 -11.38 -4.97 -1.07
CA THR A 197 -10.02 -5.09 -0.52
C THR A 197 -10.01 -5.29 0.99
N ARG A 198 -10.92 -4.65 1.74
CA ARG A 198 -11.09 -4.82 3.19
C ARG A 198 -11.56 -6.21 3.63
N LEU A 199 -12.13 -7.01 2.72
CA LEU A 199 -12.55 -8.38 3.04
C LEU A 199 -11.39 -9.36 3.03
N PHE A 200 -10.22 -9.01 2.50
CA PHE A 200 -9.05 -9.88 2.49
C PHE A 200 -8.18 -9.64 3.73
N PRO A 201 -8.19 -10.56 4.71
CA PRO A 201 -7.30 -10.48 5.86
C PRO A 201 -5.83 -10.56 5.42
N ILE A 202 -4.97 -9.74 6.03
CA ILE A 202 -3.53 -9.73 5.77
C ILE A 202 -2.86 -10.57 6.86
N PRO A 203 -2.16 -11.67 6.51
CA PRO A 203 -1.41 -12.44 7.49
C PRO A 203 -0.33 -11.59 8.16
N PRO A 204 -0.13 -11.73 9.49
CA PRO A 204 0.89 -10.95 10.20
C PRO A 204 2.31 -11.12 9.65
N ALA A 205 2.69 -12.36 9.31
CA ALA A 205 4.00 -12.67 8.72
C ALA A 205 4.16 -12.03 7.32
N THR A 206 3.09 -11.94 6.56
CA THR A 206 3.09 -11.29 5.24
C THR A 206 3.20 -9.78 5.39
N LEU A 207 2.45 -9.17 6.31
CA LEU A 207 2.59 -7.73 6.60
C LEU A 207 4.02 -7.39 7.02
N ARG A 208 4.60 -8.19 7.92
CA ARG A 208 6.00 -8.05 8.35
C ARG A 208 6.95 -8.02 7.17
N ALA A 209 6.88 -9.01 6.31
CA ALA A 209 7.80 -9.13 5.19
C ALA A 209 7.60 -8.03 4.14
N VAL A 210 6.37 -7.57 3.92
CA VAL A 210 6.10 -6.43 3.03
C VAL A 210 6.76 -5.17 3.58
N VAL A 211 6.56 -4.88 4.87
CA VAL A 211 7.14 -3.70 5.52
C VAL A 211 8.67 -3.76 5.52
N GLU A 212 9.26 -4.92 5.82
CA GLU A 212 10.71 -5.13 5.79
C GLU A 212 11.27 -4.92 4.38
N ALA A 213 10.65 -5.52 3.35
CA ALA A 213 11.09 -5.37 1.97
C ALA A 213 11.06 -3.91 1.46
N LEU A 214 10.12 -3.09 1.95
CA LEU A 214 10.05 -1.66 1.62
C LEU A 214 11.09 -0.81 2.37
N ASN A 215 11.79 -1.39 3.35
CA ASN A 215 12.87 -0.74 4.11
C ASN A 215 14.25 -1.30 3.76
N GLU A 216 14.37 -2.11 2.70
CA GLU A 216 15.66 -2.60 2.21
C GLU A 216 16.58 -1.42 1.81
N PRO A 217 17.85 -1.39 2.27
CA PRO A 217 18.77 -0.27 1.98
C PRO A 217 18.97 -0.01 0.49
N ALA A 218 18.83 -1.04 -0.34
CA ALA A 218 18.89 -0.93 -1.80
C ALA A 218 17.82 0.01 -2.39
N LEU A 219 16.76 0.34 -1.63
CA LEU A 219 15.68 1.21 -2.04
C LEU A 219 15.83 2.65 -1.54
N ASP A 220 16.85 2.98 -0.74
CA ASP A 220 16.92 4.26 -0.03
C ASP A 220 16.86 5.48 -0.96
N SER A 221 17.57 5.44 -2.10
CA SER A 221 17.54 6.52 -3.09
C SER A 221 16.26 6.57 -3.92
N ALA A 222 15.39 5.55 -3.82
CA ALA A 222 14.13 5.50 -4.56
C ALA A 222 13.02 6.33 -3.93
N TRP A 223 13.12 6.66 -2.63
CA TRP A 223 12.03 7.30 -1.89
C TRP A 223 12.05 8.84 -1.94
N THR A 224 13.21 9.44 -2.18
CA THR A 224 13.42 10.89 -2.14
C THR A 224 13.46 11.54 -3.50
N ASP A 225 13.32 10.76 -4.58
CA ASP A 225 13.38 11.28 -5.93
C ASP A 225 12.06 11.94 -6.36
N ASP A 226 12.17 13.22 -6.69
CA ASP A 226 11.05 14.10 -7.06
C ASP A 226 10.57 13.86 -8.52
N THR A 227 11.17 12.93 -9.28
CA THR A 227 10.86 12.76 -10.71
C THR A 227 9.53 12.05 -11.00
N THR A 228 8.71 11.73 -9.98
CA THR A 228 7.35 11.22 -10.20
C THR A 228 6.41 12.26 -10.83
N TRP A 229 6.83 13.53 -10.93
CA TRP A 229 6.16 14.58 -11.69
C TRP A 229 7.12 15.23 -12.70
N GLY A 230 7.36 14.57 -13.83
CA GLY A 230 7.75 15.20 -15.10
C GLY A 230 8.90 16.23 -15.04
N GLY A 231 10.05 15.89 -14.49
CA GLY A 231 11.25 16.71 -14.55
C GLY A 231 12.13 16.37 -15.75
N SER A 232 11.66 16.61 -16.99
CA SER A 232 12.62 16.72 -18.11
C SER A 232 13.34 18.04 -17.96
N THR A 233 14.59 18.01 -17.51
CA THR A 233 15.53 19.11 -17.69
C THR A 233 15.88 19.20 -19.18
N SER A 234 15.03 19.87 -19.95
CA SER A 234 15.47 20.50 -21.19
C SER A 234 14.74 21.82 -21.39
N THR A 235 15.53 22.88 -21.31
CA THR A 235 15.20 24.21 -21.82
C THR A 235 14.77 24.06 -23.28
N GLY A 236 13.47 24.22 -23.57
CA GLY A 236 12.97 24.07 -24.93
C GLY A 236 11.46 24.23 -25.03
N THR A 237 11.02 25.47 -25.20
CA THR A 237 9.79 25.90 -25.90
C THR A 237 8.52 25.10 -25.64
N ILE A 238 7.62 25.71 -24.85
CA ILE A 238 6.22 25.31 -24.70
C ILE A 238 5.57 25.13 -26.08
N ARG A 239 5.26 23.88 -26.43
CA ARG A 239 4.36 23.57 -27.54
C ARG A 239 3.15 22.83 -26.97
N THR A 240 2.03 23.54 -26.96
CA THR A 240 0.68 23.08 -26.60
C THR A 240 0.26 21.83 -27.37
N ALA A 241 -0.25 20.82 -26.67
CA ALA A 241 -1.16 19.78 -27.18
C ALA A 241 -1.98 19.25 -25.99
N ARG A 242 -3.29 19.52 -25.88
CA ARG A 242 -4.45 18.90 -26.56
C ARG A 242 -4.47 17.36 -26.53
N ARG A 243 -5.57 16.86 -25.93
CA ARG A 243 -6.27 15.58 -26.12
C ARG A 243 -5.59 14.28 -25.65
N TRP A 244 -6.23 13.68 -24.66
CA TRP A 244 -6.43 12.23 -24.59
C TRP A 244 -7.93 11.97 -24.73
N THR A 245 -8.31 11.49 -25.91
CA THR A 245 -9.43 10.56 -26.11
C THR A 245 -8.84 9.17 -26.14
#